data_AF-A0A2V6PAZ7-F1
#
_entry.id   AF-A0A2V6PAZ7-F1
#
_cell.length_a   1.000
_cell.length_b   1.000
_cell.length_c   1.000
_cell.angle_alpha   90.00
_cell.angle_beta   90.00
_cell.angle_gamma   90.00
#
_symmetry.space_group_name_H-M   'P 1'
#
loop_
_entity.id
_entity.type
_entity.pdbx_description
1 polymer ?
#
loop_
_entity_poly.entity_id
_entity_poly.type
_entity_poly.pdbx_seq_one_letter_code
_entity_poly.pdbx_strand_id
1 'polypeptide(L)'
;MRFVLIALLTVLGSGCASKKAAGPDAMLAENKAGKAAAPAAAPSGGKRSSNPAVTPDQGLSGKVVSANPVLRFVVMDFPVLKMPAIDQRLNVYHNGRKVGEVKVTGPMRDTTIAGDI
;
A
#
# COMPACT_ATOMS: atom_id res chain seq x y z
N MET A 1 -8.00 10.35 -35.43
CA MET A 1 -8.92 11.14 -34.58
C MET A 1 -8.39 11.24 -33.15
N ARG A 2 -7.25 11.91 -32.96
CA ARG A 2 -6.57 12.06 -31.66
C ARG A 2 -5.90 13.44 -31.49
N PHE A 3 -6.30 14.40 -32.32
CA PHE A 3 -5.72 15.75 -32.38
C PHE A 3 -6.76 16.87 -32.19
N VAL A 4 -8.02 16.54 -31.85
CA VAL A 4 -9.10 17.54 -31.68
C VAL A 4 -9.36 17.89 -30.21
N LEU A 5 -8.64 17.28 -29.26
CA LEU A 5 -8.88 17.45 -27.81
C LEU A 5 -7.70 18.07 -27.06
N ILE A 6 -6.90 18.92 -27.73
CA ILE A 6 -5.76 19.65 -27.14
C ILE A 6 -6.05 21.16 -27.03
N ALA A 7 -7.25 21.62 -27.39
CA ALA A 7 -7.59 23.03 -27.38
C ALA A 7 -8.90 23.31 -26.63
N LEU A 8 -8.96 23.06 -25.31
CA LEU A 8 -9.91 23.75 -24.45
C LEU A 8 -9.53 23.65 -22.97
N LEU A 9 -9.48 24.83 -22.32
CA LEU A 9 -9.45 25.08 -20.87
C LEU A 9 -8.09 25.08 -20.17
N THR A 10 -7.25 26.00 -20.62
CA THR A 10 -6.56 26.94 -19.73
C THR A 10 -7.58 27.71 -18.86
N VAL A 11 -7.71 27.37 -17.58
CA VAL A 11 -8.27 28.29 -16.57
C VAL A 11 -7.27 28.40 -15.43
N LEU A 12 -6.78 29.63 -15.30
CA LEU A 12 -5.95 30.16 -14.25
C LEU A 12 -6.63 29.99 -12.88
N GLY A 13 -5.86 29.51 -11.92
CA GLY A 13 -6.24 29.49 -10.50
C GLY A 13 -4.99 29.56 -9.64
N SER A 14 -4.32 30.72 -9.65
CA SER A 14 -3.32 31.09 -8.66
C SER A 14 -3.96 31.12 -7.27
N GLY A 15 -3.55 30.22 -6.37
CA GLY A 15 -3.89 30.26 -4.95
C GLY A 15 -2.60 30.32 -4.13
N CYS A 16 -2.27 31.52 -3.64
CA CYS A 16 -1.12 31.80 -2.77
C CYS A 16 -1.24 31.12 -1.39
N ALA A 17 -0.06 30.89 -0.81
CA ALA A 17 0.18 30.36 0.52
C ALA A 17 -0.40 31.23 1.65
N SER A 18 -1.02 30.59 2.64
CA SER A 18 -1.12 31.12 4.00
C SER A 18 -0.51 30.13 4.98
N LYS A 19 0.62 30.53 5.56
CA LYS A 19 1.25 29.89 6.72
C LYS A 19 0.81 30.67 7.96
N LYS A 20 0.58 29.92 9.05
CA LYS A 20 0.70 30.35 10.46
C LYS A 20 -0.42 31.21 11.05
N ALA A 21 -1.14 30.61 12.00
CA ALA A 21 -1.38 31.22 13.30
C ALA A 21 -1.46 30.11 14.36
N ALA A 22 -0.42 30.05 15.20
CA ALA A 22 -0.52 29.45 16.52
C ALA A 22 -1.31 30.45 17.37
N GLY A 23 -2.47 30.04 17.89
CA GLY A 23 -3.21 30.74 18.92
C GLY A 23 -2.91 30.11 20.29
N PRO A 24 -2.66 30.90 21.35
CA PRO A 24 -2.28 30.42 22.66
C PRO A 24 -3.48 30.36 23.62
N ASP A 25 -4.00 29.16 23.88
CA ASP A 25 -4.86 28.84 25.04
C ASP A 25 -4.54 27.36 25.37
N ALA A 26 -3.70 26.94 26.32
CA ALA A 26 -3.45 27.40 27.68
C ALA A 26 -4.68 27.32 28.61
N MET A 27 -5.23 26.11 28.82
CA MET A 27 -5.67 25.55 30.11
C MET A 27 -6.24 24.13 29.81
N LEU A 28 -5.94 23.02 30.49
CA LEU A 28 -5.66 22.77 31.89
C LEU A 28 -4.65 21.63 32.05
N ALA A 29 -3.57 21.94 32.76
CA ALA A 29 -2.78 20.97 33.48
C ALA A 29 -3.50 20.64 34.79
N GLU A 30 -3.69 19.36 35.10
CA GLU A 30 -3.60 18.83 36.47
C GLU A 30 -3.60 17.29 36.39
N ASN A 31 -2.44 16.67 36.66
CA ASN A 31 -2.36 15.74 37.78
C ASN A 31 -0.90 15.42 38.11
N LYS A 32 -0.62 15.65 39.39
CA LYS A 32 0.69 15.75 40.03
C LYS A 32 0.97 14.45 40.80
N ALA A 33 2.21 13.98 40.68
CA ALA A 33 3.02 13.19 41.64
C ALA A 33 2.36 12.01 42.39
N GLY A 34 2.94 10.80 42.45
CA GLY A 34 4.26 10.32 42.10
C GLY A 34 4.59 9.09 42.95
N LYS A 35 5.62 8.30 42.60
CA LYS A 35 6.40 7.54 43.59
C LYS A 35 7.69 6.96 43.02
N ALA A 36 8.78 7.32 43.71
CA ALA A 36 9.99 6.55 44.00
C ALA A 36 10.89 6.03 42.87
N ALA A 37 12.09 6.60 42.86
CA ALA A 37 13.29 6.14 42.18
C ALA A 37 13.92 4.90 42.85
N ALA A 38 14.43 3.98 42.03
CA ALA A 38 15.55 3.07 42.31
C ALA A 38 16.01 2.39 40.99
N PRO A 39 17.25 1.89 40.90
CA PRO A 39 18.48 2.58 40.52
C PRO A 39 18.73 2.56 38.99
N ALA A 40 19.48 3.56 38.53
CA ALA A 40 20.02 3.63 37.18
C ALA A 40 20.94 2.42 36.91
N ALA A 41 20.48 1.51 36.06
CA ALA A 41 21.35 0.54 35.41
C ALA A 41 22.33 1.30 34.52
N ALA A 42 23.62 1.07 34.75
CA ALA A 42 24.69 1.64 33.94
C ALA A 42 24.44 1.35 32.45
N PRO A 43 24.62 2.33 31.53
CA PRO A 43 24.58 2.04 30.12
C PRO A 43 25.80 1.19 29.80
N SER A 44 25.61 -0.12 29.63
CA SER A 44 26.65 -0.95 29.04
C SER A 44 26.83 -0.45 27.60
N GLY A 45 27.90 0.31 27.39
CA GLY A 45 28.34 0.83 26.11
C GLY A 45 28.88 -0.26 25.18
N GLY A 46 28.21 -1.41 25.15
CA GLY A 46 28.40 -2.40 24.10
C GLY A 46 27.91 -1.76 22.81
N LYS A 47 28.82 -1.47 21.89
CA LYS A 47 28.49 -1.11 20.50
C LYS A 47 27.56 -2.21 19.97
N ARG A 48 26.25 -1.96 19.99
CA ARG A 48 25.27 -2.85 19.34
C ARG A 48 25.60 -2.80 17.87
N SER A 49 26.23 -3.86 17.38
CA SER A 49 26.34 -4.12 15.96
C SER A 49 24.93 -4.11 15.41
N SER A 50 24.56 -3.02 14.75
CA SER A 50 23.25 -2.84 14.13
C SER A 50 23.26 -3.64 12.84
N ASN A 51 23.16 -4.97 12.95
CA ASN A 51 22.89 -5.78 11.77
C ASN A 51 21.46 -5.44 11.30
N PRO A 52 21.25 -5.04 10.03
CA PRO A 52 19.91 -4.78 9.54
C PRO A 52 19.05 -6.03 9.68
N ALA A 53 17.93 -5.91 10.41
CA ALA A 53 16.94 -6.97 10.47
C ALA A 53 16.19 -7.00 9.13
N VAL A 54 16.40 -8.05 8.34
CA VAL A 54 15.69 -8.27 7.08
C VAL A 54 14.42 -9.06 7.38
N THR A 55 13.25 -8.44 7.19
CA THR A 55 11.95 -9.13 7.26
C THR A 55 11.50 -9.49 5.84
N PRO A 56 11.28 -10.79 5.54
CA PRO A 56 10.77 -11.20 4.23
C PRO A 56 9.36 -10.66 3.99
N ASP A 57 9.08 -10.27 2.75
CA ASP A 57 7.71 -9.96 2.33
C ASP A 57 6.86 -11.23 2.31
N GLN A 58 5.76 -11.22 3.08
CA GLN A 58 4.80 -12.32 3.14
C GLN A 58 3.61 -12.12 2.21
N GLY A 59 3.62 -11.06 1.38
CA GLY A 59 2.56 -10.74 0.44
C GLY A 59 2.14 -11.90 -0.47
N LEU A 60 0.86 -11.91 -0.82
CA LEU A 60 0.28 -12.75 -1.86
C LEU A 60 0.43 -12.03 -3.19
N SER A 61 1.26 -12.56 -4.08
CA SER A 61 1.44 -12.06 -5.43
C SER A 61 1.52 -13.20 -6.42
N GLY A 62 1.09 -12.92 -7.65
CA GLY A 62 1.09 -13.84 -8.77
C GLY A 62 1.31 -13.07 -10.08
N LYS A 63 1.28 -13.79 -11.19
CA LYS A 63 1.49 -13.23 -12.53
C LYS A 63 0.25 -13.44 -13.40
N VAL A 64 -0.15 -12.42 -14.15
CA VAL A 64 -1.15 -12.59 -15.23
C VAL A 64 -0.49 -13.35 -16.38
N VAL A 65 -0.99 -14.54 -16.69
CA VAL A 65 -0.47 -15.39 -17.79
C VAL A 65 -1.24 -15.20 -19.09
N SER A 66 -2.53 -14.87 -19.00
CA SER A 66 -3.36 -14.49 -20.14
C SER A 66 -4.48 -13.56 -19.73
N ALA A 67 -4.96 -12.76 -20.67
CA ALA A 67 -6.10 -11.87 -20.50
C ALA A 67 -7.00 -11.95 -21.74
N ASN A 68 -8.30 -12.05 -21.52
CA ASN A 68 -9.30 -11.97 -22.57
C ASN A 68 -10.25 -10.80 -22.26
N PRO A 69 -10.04 -9.62 -22.88
CA PRO A 69 -10.87 -8.44 -22.61
C PRO A 69 -12.28 -8.57 -23.18
N VAL A 70 -12.48 -9.39 -24.22
CA VAL A 70 -13.80 -9.60 -24.84
C VAL A 70 -14.71 -10.40 -23.91
N LEU A 71 -14.17 -11.45 -23.30
CA LEU A 71 -14.87 -12.30 -22.33
C LEU A 71 -14.70 -11.82 -20.87
N ARG A 72 -13.96 -10.73 -20.66
CA ARG A 72 -13.75 -10.06 -19.38
C ARG A 72 -13.16 -10.93 -18.27
N PHE A 73 -12.19 -11.77 -18.62
CA PHE A 73 -11.47 -12.57 -17.63
C PHE A 73 -9.97 -12.57 -17.85
N VAL A 74 -9.24 -12.89 -16.79
CA VAL A 74 -7.80 -13.16 -16.81
C VAL A 74 -7.53 -14.54 -16.23
N VAL A 75 -6.40 -15.12 -16.61
CA VAL A 75 -5.82 -16.27 -15.93
C VAL A 75 -4.56 -15.80 -15.21
N MET A 76 -4.48 -16.11 -13.93
CA MET A 76 -3.39 -15.71 -13.04
C MET A 76 -2.68 -16.96 -12.51
N ASP A 77 -1.36 -16.96 -12.51
CA ASP A 77 -0.51 -18.01 -11.95
C ASP A 77 0.11 -17.54 -10.62
N PHE A 78 0.04 -18.39 -9.61
CA PHE A 78 0.50 -18.09 -8.26
C PHE A 78 1.54 -19.11 -7.77
N PRO A 79 2.42 -18.73 -6.84
CA PRO A 79 3.32 -19.68 -6.20
C PRO A 79 2.55 -20.83 -5.54
N VAL A 80 3.11 -22.03 -5.62
CA VAL A 80 2.59 -23.21 -4.92
C VAL A 80 2.42 -22.87 -3.43
N LEU A 81 1.25 -23.21 -2.86
CA LEU A 81 0.80 -22.88 -1.48
C LEU A 81 0.35 -21.43 -1.22
N LYS A 82 0.46 -20.52 -2.18
CA LYS A 82 -0.01 -19.13 -2.05
C LYS A 82 -1.10 -18.82 -3.08
N MET A 83 -2.23 -19.50 -2.95
CA MET A 83 -3.40 -19.24 -3.80
C MET A 83 -4.29 -18.15 -3.20
N PRO A 84 -4.88 -17.27 -4.02
CA PRO A 84 -5.89 -16.34 -3.55
C PRO A 84 -7.20 -17.04 -3.22
N ALA A 85 -7.98 -16.45 -2.32
CA ALA A 85 -9.33 -16.91 -2.04
C ALA A 85 -10.29 -16.53 -3.18
N ILE A 86 -11.35 -17.30 -3.36
CA ILE A 86 -12.48 -16.90 -4.22
C ILE A 86 -13.08 -15.60 -3.69
N ASP A 87 -13.56 -14.76 -4.61
CA ASP A 87 -14.07 -13.40 -4.40
C ASP A 87 -13.05 -12.38 -3.87
N GLN A 88 -11.79 -12.77 -3.67
CA GLN A 88 -10.73 -11.84 -3.36
C GLN A 88 -10.49 -10.88 -4.53
N ARG A 89 -10.39 -9.58 -4.23
CA ARG A 89 -10.02 -8.55 -5.22
C ARG A 89 -8.52 -8.32 -5.18
N LEU A 90 -7.89 -8.40 -6.35
CA LEU A 90 -6.44 -8.25 -6.51
C LEU A 90 -6.14 -7.08 -7.44
N ASN A 91 -5.14 -6.28 -7.07
CA ASN A 91 -4.64 -5.21 -7.91
C ASN A 91 -3.71 -5.76 -9.00
N VAL A 92 -3.92 -5.34 -10.25
CA VAL A 92 -3.05 -5.72 -11.37
C VAL A 92 -2.05 -4.60 -11.62
N TYR A 93 -0.78 -4.96 -11.75
CA TYR A 93 0.32 -4.01 -11.98
C TYR A 93 1.06 -4.32 -13.29
N HIS A 94 1.48 -3.27 -13.98
CA HIS A 94 2.38 -3.34 -15.13
C HIS A 94 3.46 -2.26 -14.98
N ASN A 95 4.74 -2.64 -15.05
CA ASN A 95 5.88 -1.74 -14.82
C ASN A 95 5.77 -0.94 -13.51
N GLY A 96 5.33 -1.59 -12.43
CA GLY A 96 5.17 -0.97 -11.10
C GLY A 96 3.97 -0.03 -10.96
N ARG A 97 3.15 0.14 -12.00
CA ARG A 97 1.93 0.96 -11.97
C ARG A 97 0.69 0.09 -11.89
N LYS A 98 -0.25 0.42 -11.01
CA LYS A 98 -1.58 -0.21 -10.99
C LYS A 98 -2.31 0.10 -12.29
N VAL A 99 -2.71 -0.94 -13.02
CA VAL A 99 -3.42 -0.84 -14.31
C VAL A 99 -4.86 -1.35 -14.22
N GLY A 100 -5.22 -2.05 -13.15
CA GLY A 100 -6.57 -2.56 -12.98
C GLY A 100 -6.78 -3.29 -11.66
N GLU A 101 -7.92 -3.94 -11.56
CA GLU A 101 -8.32 -4.81 -10.48
C GLU A 101 -9.01 -6.04 -11.08
N VAL A 102 -8.84 -7.19 -10.44
CA VAL A 102 -9.46 -8.46 -10.83
C VAL A 102 -10.12 -9.07 -9.61
N LYS A 103 -11.36 -9.55 -9.76
CA LYS A 103 -12.02 -10.36 -8.74
C LYS A 103 -11.75 -11.84 -9.05
N VAL A 104 -11.23 -12.59 -8.09
CA VAL A 104 -10.98 -14.01 -8.25
C VAL A 104 -12.30 -14.77 -8.28
N THR A 105 -12.54 -15.56 -9.32
CA THR A 105 -13.82 -16.28 -9.53
C THR A 105 -13.63 -17.77 -9.83
N GLY A 106 -12.43 -18.19 -10.23
CA GLY A 106 -12.15 -19.55 -10.67
C GLY A 106 -12.54 -19.80 -12.13
N PRO A 107 -12.39 -21.04 -12.63
CA PRO A 107 -11.91 -22.23 -11.93
C PRO A 107 -10.41 -22.19 -11.60
N MET A 108 -9.98 -23.07 -10.69
CA MET A 108 -8.58 -23.30 -10.35
C MET A 108 -8.06 -24.57 -11.03
N ARG A 109 -6.84 -24.52 -11.58
CA ARG A 109 -6.10 -25.66 -12.11
C ARG A 109 -4.63 -25.51 -11.75
N ASP A 110 -4.12 -26.46 -10.96
CA ASP A 110 -2.77 -26.43 -10.41
C ASP A 110 -2.49 -25.09 -9.68
N THR A 111 -1.57 -24.29 -10.20
CA THR A 111 -1.20 -22.96 -9.69
C THR A 111 -1.95 -21.82 -10.36
N THR A 112 -2.81 -22.12 -11.33
CA THR A 112 -3.56 -21.13 -12.10
C THR A 112 -4.98 -20.99 -11.61
N ILE A 113 -5.49 -19.76 -11.62
CA ILE A 113 -6.87 -19.44 -11.26
C ILE A 113 -7.39 -18.30 -12.14
N ALA A 114 -8.64 -18.42 -12.57
CA ALA A 114 -9.30 -17.38 -13.33
C ALA A 114 -9.94 -16.30 -12.43
N GLY A 115 -10.07 -15.10 -12.98
CA GLY A 115 -10.73 -13.97 -12.34
C GLY A 115 -11.35 -13.01 -13.36
N ASP A 116 -12.36 -12.28 -12.91
CA ASP A 116 -13.14 -11.35 -13.73
C ASP A 116 -12.58 -9.92 -13.66
N ILE A 117 -12.67 -9.20 -14.78
CA ILE A 117 -12.26 -7.79 -14.97
C ILE A 117 -13.47 -6.83 -14.93
#